data_AF-M2Z0C5-F1
#
_entry.id   AF-M2Z0C5-F1
#
_cell.length_a   1.000
_cell.length_b   1.000
_cell.length_c   1.000
_cell.angle_alpha   90.00
_cell.angle_beta   90.00
_cell.angle_gamma   90.00
#
_symmetry.space_group_name_H-M   'P 1'
#
loop_
_entity.id
_entity.type
_entity.pdbx_description
1 polymer ?
#
loop_
_entity_poly.entity_id
_entity_poly.type
_entity_poly.pdbx_seq_one_letter_code
_entity_poly.pdbx_strand_id
1 'polypeptide(L)'
;MAKNGDNYWVFAHVTPNFDAAGQIIGYHSNRRVPEKAALETIKPLYHSLMEEERRHQDSKVGLERSWKMLNDAVATAGFDSYDRFIFTITPEN
;
A
#
# COMPACT_ATOMS: atom_id res chain seq x y z
N MET A 1 1.84 -11.23 -7.05
CA MET A 1 1.58 -10.87 -8.45
C MET A 1 0.30 -11.58 -8.88
N ALA A 2 -0.64 -10.88 -9.52
CA ALA A 2 -1.76 -11.56 -10.16
C ALA A 2 -1.22 -12.48 -11.29
N LYS A 3 -2.00 -13.48 -11.71
CA LYS A 3 -1.60 -14.46 -12.74
C LYS A 3 -1.16 -13.81 -14.07
N ASN A 4 -1.59 -12.59 -14.33
CA ASN A 4 -1.28 -11.78 -15.51
C ASN A 4 -0.13 -10.79 -15.30
N GLY A 5 0.53 -10.81 -14.15
CA GLY A 5 1.58 -9.84 -13.82
C GLY A 5 1.07 -8.53 -13.22
N ASP A 6 -0.25 -8.35 -13.10
CA ASP A 6 -0.81 -7.12 -12.54
C ASP A 6 -0.59 -7.02 -11.04
N ASN A 7 -0.49 -5.77 -10.60
CA ASN A 7 -0.49 -5.38 -9.19
C ASN A 7 -1.78 -4.63 -8.92
N TYR A 8 -2.52 -5.07 -7.90
CA TYR A 8 -3.80 -4.49 -7.55
C TYR A 8 -3.65 -3.68 -6.27
N TRP A 9 -3.91 -2.38 -6.40
CA TRP A 9 -3.93 -1.42 -5.30
C TRP A 9 -5.38 -1.13 -4.94
N VAL A 10 -5.72 -1.17 -3.65
CA VAL A 10 -7.06 -0.85 -3.14
C VAL A 10 -7.02 -0.22 -1.78
N PHE A 11 -8.04 0.59 -1.51
CA PHE A 11 -8.50 0.79 -0.15
C PHE A 11 -9.46 -0.35 0.19
N ALA A 12 -9.08 -1.19 1.16
CA ALA A 12 -9.94 -2.23 1.70
C ALA A 12 -10.51 -1.77 3.04
N HIS A 13 -11.83 -1.63 3.11
CA HIS A 13 -12.53 -1.43 4.37
C HIS A 13 -13.10 -2.78 4.82
N VAL A 14 -12.88 -3.13 6.08
CA VAL A 14 -13.39 -4.36 6.69
C VAL A 14 -14.15 -3.99 7.95
N THR A 15 -15.38 -4.47 8.07
CA THR A 15 -16.25 -4.20 9.22
C THR A 15 -16.78 -5.52 9.78
N PRO A 16 -16.70 -5.76 11.10
CA PRO A 16 -17.28 -6.96 11.70
C PRO A 16 -18.80 -6.95 11.61
N ASN A 17 -19.37 -8.13 11.37
CA ASN A 17 -20.79 -8.39 11.50
C ASN A 17 -21.04 -9.04 12.85
N PHE A 18 -22.04 -8.55 13.58
CA PHE A 18 -22.40 -9.04 14.91
C PHE A 18 -23.75 -9.75 14.88
N ASP A 19 -23.90 -10.79 15.71
CA ASP A 19 -25.21 -11.35 16.02
C ASP A 19 -25.96 -10.49 17.07
N ALA A 20 -27.16 -10.95 17.46
CA ALA A 20 -27.98 -10.27 18.47
C ALA A 20 -27.34 -10.23 19.87
N ALA A 21 -26.37 -11.09 20.17
CA ALA A 21 -25.61 -11.09 21.42
C ALA A 21 -24.36 -10.20 21.36
N GLY A 22 -24.10 -9.54 20.22
CA GLY A 22 -22.90 -8.73 20.01
C GLY A 22 -21.65 -9.56 19.71
N GLN A 23 -21.79 -10.84 19.39
CA GLN A 23 -20.66 -11.69 19.02
C GLN A 23 -20.35 -11.53 17.53
N ILE A 24 -19.07 -11.41 17.19
CA ILE A 24 -18.63 -11.38 15.79
C ILE A 24 -18.95 -12.72 15.12
N ILE A 25 -19.77 -12.69 14.08
CA ILE A 25 -20.16 -13.86 13.28
C ILE A 25 -19.61 -13.83 11.85
N GLY A 26 -18.87 -12.78 11.50
CA GLY A 26 -18.22 -12.65 10.21
C GLY A 26 -17.72 -11.23 9.98
N TYR A 27 -17.26 -10.98 8.75
CA TYR A 27 -16.79 -9.66 8.33
C TYR A 27 -17.35 -9.34 6.95
N HIS A 28 -17.77 -8.09 6.77
CA HIS A 28 -18.03 -7.53 5.46
C HIS A 28 -16.79 -6.75 5.00
N SER A 29 -16.38 -6.94 3.74
CA SER A 29 -15.27 -6.18 3.16
C SER A 29 -15.68 -5.52 1.85
N ASN A 30 -15.44 -4.22 1.74
CA ASN A 30 -15.56 -3.45 0.50
C ASN A 30 -14.17 -3.00 0.02
N ARG A 31 -13.99 -2.96 -1.30
CA ARG A 31 -12.75 -2.48 -1.93
C ARG A 31 -13.07 -1.33 -2.86
N ARG A 32 -12.28 -0.26 -2.75
CA ARG A 32 -12.32 0.89 -3.66
C ARG A 32 -11.05 0.90 -4.49
N VAL A 33 -11.22 1.02 -5.81
CA VAL A 33 -10.11 1.24 -6.74
C VAL A 33 -9.53 2.63 -6.48
N PRO A 34 -8.20 2.79 -6.38
CA PRO A 34 -7.58 4.07 -6.17
C PRO A 34 -7.73 4.96 -7.40
N GLU A 35 -7.68 6.27 -7.17
CA GLU A 35 -7.72 7.24 -8.25
C GLU A 35 -6.48 7.15 -9.15
N LYS A 36 -6.65 7.51 -10.42
CA LYS A 36 -5.54 7.50 -11.38
C LYS A 36 -4.39 8.40 -10.92
N ALA A 37 -4.66 9.56 -10.34
CA ALA A 37 -3.64 10.48 -9.84
C ALA A 37 -2.77 9.87 -8.72
N ALA A 38 -3.40 9.13 -7.79
CA ALA A 38 -2.68 8.38 -6.76
C ALA A 38 -1.76 7.33 -7.39
N LEU A 39 -2.25 6.63 -8.42
CA LEU A 39 -1.46 5.64 -9.15
C LEU A 39 -0.25 6.24 -9.88
N GLU A 40 -0.40 7.40 -10.51
CA GLU A 40 0.72 8.07 -11.18
C GLU A 40 1.81 8.52 -10.18
N THR A 41 1.43 8.85 -8.95
CA THR A 41 2.39 9.19 -7.89
C THR A 41 3.11 7.95 -7.35
N ILE A 42 2.39 6.85 -7.11
CA ILE A 42 2.94 5.70 -6.38
C ILE A 42 3.69 4.70 -7.26
N LYS A 43 3.32 4.57 -8.54
CA LYS A 43 3.98 3.62 -9.47
C LYS A 43 5.48 3.87 -9.64
N PRO A 44 5.97 5.12 -9.82
CA PRO A 44 7.40 5.38 -9.92
C PRO A 44 8.15 5.01 -8.63
N LEU A 45 7.59 5.34 -7.46
CA LEU A 45 8.19 4.95 -6.18
C LEU A 45 8.29 3.42 -6.07
N TYR A 46 7.19 2.71 -6.34
CA TYR A 46 7.16 1.25 -6.34
C TYR A 46 8.20 0.64 -7.30
N HIS A 47 8.35 1.19 -8.50
CA HIS A 47 9.35 0.74 -9.45
C HIS A 47 10.77 0.85 -8.89
N SER A 48 11.13 2.01 -8.34
CA SER A 48 12.45 2.24 -7.76
C SER A 48 12.73 1.32 -6.56
N LEU A 49 11.70 1.00 -5.76
CA LEU A 49 11.83 0.04 -4.66
C LEU A 49 12.09 -1.37 -5.16
N MET A 50 11.36 -1.83 -6.19
CA MET A 50 11.61 -3.13 -6.82
C MET A 50 13.01 -3.21 -7.44
N GLU A 51 13.48 -2.14 -8.07
CA GLU A 51 14.84 -2.08 -8.61
C GLU A 51 15.87 -2.24 -7.50
N GLU A 52 15.68 -1.56 -6.37
CA GLU A 52 16.58 -1.67 -5.23
C GLU A 52 16.58 -3.11 -4.67
N GLU A 53 15.41 -3.72 -4.47
CA GLU A 53 15.32 -5.12 -4.02
C GLU A 53 16.06 -6.08 -4.95
N ARG A 54 15.93 -5.89 -6.27
CA ARG A 54 16.55 -6.74 -7.30
C ARG A 54 18.07 -6.57 -7.42
N ARG A 55 18.65 -5.49 -6.91
CA ARG A 55 20.11 -5.28 -6.91
C ARG A 55 20.83 -6.19 -5.92
N HIS A 56 20.13 -6.70 -4.91
CA HIS A 56 20.71 -7.54 -3.87
C HIS A 56 20.47 -9.02 -4.17
N GLN A 57 21.51 -9.84 -4.01
CA GLN A 57 21.37 -11.30 -4.11
C GLN A 57 20.60 -11.90 -2.93
N ASP A 58 20.74 -11.30 -1.74
CA ASP A 58 19.98 -11.66 -0.55
C ASP A 58 18.69 -10.85 -0.49
N SER A 59 17.55 -11.54 -0.60
CA SER A 59 16.22 -10.93 -0.53
C SER A 59 15.94 -10.17 0.77
N LYS A 60 16.54 -10.58 1.90
CA LYS A 60 16.36 -9.89 3.18
C LYS A 60 17.05 -8.55 3.17
N VAL A 61 18.28 -8.50 2.63
CA VAL A 61 19.03 -7.26 2.47
C VAL A 61 18.29 -6.34 1.49
N GLY A 62 17.81 -6.89 0.37
CA GLY A 62 17.01 -6.12 -0.59
C GLY A 62 15.77 -5.47 0.04
N LEU A 63 15.00 -6.24 0.80
CA LEU A 63 13.82 -5.75 1.51
C LEU A 63 14.17 -4.69 2.57
N GLU A 64 15.24 -4.88 3.35
CA GLU A 64 15.66 -3.89 4.34
C GLU A 64 16.04 -2.54 3.68
N ARG A 65 16.74 -2.61 2.55
CA ARG A 65 17.16 -1.43 1.78
C ARG A 65 15.97 -0.71 1.14
N SER A 66 15.07 -1.44 0.49
CA SER A 66 13.86 -0.85 -0.08
C SER A 66 12.94 -0.29 0.99
N TRP A 67 12.80 -0.97 2.14
CA TRP A 67 12.04 -0.47 3.28
C TRP A 67 12.58 0.86 3.80
N LYS A 68 13.90 0.97 3.97
CA LYS A 68 14.53 2.25 4.33
C LYS A 68 14.25 3.33 3.29
N MET A 69 14.42 3.00 2.00
CA MET A 69 14.18 3.94 0.91
C MET A 69 12.72 4.42 0.85
N LEU A 70 11.74 3.56 1.12
CA LEU A 70 10.34 3.93 1.25
C LEU A 70 10.14 4.96 2.35
N ASN A 71 10.66 4.69 3.56
CA ASN A 71 10.52 5.61 4.69
C ASN A 71 11.20 6.96 4.42
N ASP A 72 12.40 6.94 3.82
CA ASP A 72 13.12 8.16 3.45
C ASP A 72 12.34 8.98 2.39
N ALA A 73 11.73 8.31 1.40
CA ALA A 73 10.91 8.97 0.38
C ALA A 73 9.65 9.61 0.97
N VAL A 74 8.95 8.90 1.87
CA VAL A 74 7.77 9.40 2.58
C VAL A 74 8.13 10.62 3.45
N ALA A 75 9.25 10.54 4.19
CA ALA A 75 9.74 11.64 5.01
C ALA A 75 10.14 12.85 4.16
N THR A 76 10.82 12.61 3.02
CA THR A 76 11.21 13.67 2.06
C THR A 76 9.99 14.37 1.45
N ALA A 77 8.91 13.62 1.23
CA ALA A 77 7.63 14.17 0.78
C ALA A 77 6.88 14.95 1.88
N GLY A 78 7.41 15.01 3.11
CA GLY A 78 6.86 15.80 4.22
C GLY A 78 5.89 15.03 5.13
N PHE A 79 5.85 13.70 5.04
CA PHE A 79 4.93 12.87 5.83
C PHE A 79 5.67 12.10 6.92
N ASP A 80 5.02 11.96 8.07
CA ASP A 80 5.48 11.18 9.21
C ASP A 80 5.13 9.68 9.12
N SER A 81 4.22 9.32 8.23
CA SER A 81 3.85 7.93 7.98
C SER A 81 3.43 7.66 6.54
N TYR A 82 3.63 6.40 6.11
CA TYR A 82 3.19 5.93 4.80
C TYR A 82 1.67 6.05 4.64
N ASP A 83 0.89 5.72 5.67
CA ASP A 83 -0.58 5.79 5.60
C ASP A 83 -1.07 7.21 5.33
N ARG A 84 -0.48 8.21 6.00
CA ARG A 84 -0.81 9.62 5.77
C ARG A 84 -0.42 10.08 4.37
N PHE A 85 0.73 9.64 3.88
CA PHE A 85 1.13 9.90 2.50
C PHE A 85 0.10 9.32 1.51
N ILE A 86 -0.29 8.05 1.68
CA ILE A 86 -1.27 7.37 0.81
C ILE A 86 -2.65 8.05 0.85
N PHE A 87 -3.15 8.42 2.03
CA PHE A 87 -4.39 9.17 2.16
C PHE A 87 -4.31 10.56 1.52
N THR A 88 -3.15 11.21 1.57
CA THR A 88 -2.99 12.55 0.98
C THR A 88 -2.97 12.53 -0.55
N ILE A 89 -2.33 11.52 -1.14
CA ILE A 89 -2.30 11.36 -2.61
C ILE A 89 -3.60 10.75 -3.17
N THR A 90 -4.54 10.37 -2.31
CA THR A 90 -5.86 9.86 -2.66
C THR A 90 -6.94 10.80 -2.12
N PRO A 91 -7.30 11.87 -2.85
CA PRO A 91 -8.39 12.75 -2.45
C PRO A 91 -9.69 11.96 -2.26
N GLU A 92 -10.52 12.38 -1.30
CA GLU A 92 -11.91 11.94 -1.29
C GLU A 92 -12.67 12.75 -2.33
N ASN A 93 -13.09 12.11 -3.42
CA ASN A 93 -14.09 12.65 -4.35
C ASN A 93 -15.50 12.61 -3.76
#